data_AF-A0A2T9XT43-F1
#
_entry.id   AF-A0A2T9XT43-F1
#
_cell.length_a   1.000
_cell.length_b   1.000
_cell.length_c   1.000
_cell.angle_alpha   90.00
_cell.angle_beta   90.00
_cell.angle_gamma   90.00
#
_symmetry.space_group_name_H-M   'P 1'
#
loop_
_entity.id
_entity.type
_entity.pdbx_description
1 polymer ?
#
loop_
_entity_poly.entity_id
_entity_poly.type
_entity_poly.pdbx_seq_one_letter_code
_entity_poly.pdbx_strand_id
1 'polypeptide(L)'
;MTSTLSVRTAVVMSVSALLIALGGCSTSGSPDVASTGATPATIAPSSDAAPAAPPGAAATVAPSTCNAPPPPGASEAALAYLAAVDAATPAWQALSTTLTHQGQVTHRDDLLTQVNADAPFLTALREIDFPPDAAPYADKLVLAIQAYDDFLTTAYDTEGYLASHPDDDSRLNETRAQSSSRLRDVLGVQPSNCTFNRP
;
A
#
# COMPACT_ATOMS: atom_id res chain seq x y z
N MET A 1 -41.85 -22.74 -21.42
CA MET A 1 -41.92 -22.67 -19.95
C MET A 1 -41.28 -23.93 -19.40
N THR A 2 -40.00 -23.84 -19.04
CA THR A 2 -39.26 -24.90 -18.37
C THR A 2 -38.11 -24.23 -17.63
N SER A 3 -38.31 -24.02 -16.34
CA SER A 3 -37.34 -23.42 -15.43
C SER A 3 -36.38 -24.50 -14.94
N THR A 4 -35.07 -24.26 -15.05
CA THR A 4 -34.04 -25.04 -14.34
C THR A 4 -33.32 -24.11 -13.37
N LEU A 5 -33.62 -24.28 -12.08
CA LEU A 5 -32.87 -23.71 -10.97
C LEU A 5 -31.46 -24.30 -10.96
N SER A 6 -30.43 -23.45 -10.96
CA SER A 6 -29.06 -23.86 -10.68
C SER A 6 -28.70 -23.46 -9.24
N VAL A 7 -28.29 -24.45 -8.47
CA VAL A 7 -28.07 -24.42 -7.02
C VAL A 7 -26.79 -23.65 -6.69
N ARG A 8 -26.89 -22.67 -5.78
CA ARG A 8 -25.77 -21.96 -5.16
C ARG A 8 -25.14 -22.86 -4.10
N THR A 9 -23.89 -23.28 -4.30
CA THR A 9 -23.10 -23.96 -3.27
C THR A 9 -22.24 -22.92 -2.56
N ALA A 10 -22.65 -22.54 -1.34
CA ALA A 10 -21.83 -21.78 -0.41
C ALA A 10 -20.84 -22.73 0.28
N VAL A 11 -19.54 -22.46 0.20
CA VAL A 11 -18.53 -23.17 1.00
C VAL A 11 -18.22 -22.31 2.23
N VAL A 12 -18.47 -22.92 3.39
CA VAL A 12 -18.36 -22.37 4.72
C VAL A 12 -16.89 -22.35 5.17
N MET A 13 -16.53 -21.29 5.88
CA MET A 13 -15.23 -21.01 6.51
C MET A 13 -14.71 -22.15 7.40
N SER A 14 -13.40 -22.34 7.43
CA SER A 14 -12.72 -23.08 8.50
C SER A 14 -11.62 -22.19 9.11
N VAL A 15 -11.94 -21.63 10.28
CA VAL A 15 -11.01 -20.90 11.15
C VAL A 15 -10.27 -21.93 12.00
N SER A 16 -8.98 -22.10 11.78
CA SER A 16 -8.13 -22.89 12.69
C SER A 16 -7.41 -21.94 13.63
N ALA A 17 -7.90 -21.86 14.87
CA ALA A 17 -7.19 -21.28 15.99
C ALA A 17 -6.17 -22.29 16.52
N LEU A 18 -4.89 -21.93 16.56
CA LEU A 18 -3.85 -22.71 17.23
C LEU A 18 -3.32 -21.94 18.44
N LEU A 19 -3.73 -22.39 19.62
CA LEU A 19 -3.18 -22.06 20.93
C LEU A 19 -1.94 -22.94 21.19
N ILE A 20 -0.78 -22.33 21.43
CA ILE A 20 0.33 -22.99 22.15
C ILE A 20 0.76 -22.09 23.31
N ALA A 21 0.93 -22.75 24.45
CA ALA A 21 1.02 -22.20 25.78
C ALA A 21 2.48 -22.09 26.29
N LEU A 22 2.65 -21.18 27.26
CA LEU A 22 3.46 -21.26 28.49
C LEU A 22 4.98 -21.52 28.41
N GLY A 23 5.75 -20.59 29.00
CA GLY A 23 6.94 -20.93 29.79
C GLY A 23 7.98 -19.81 29.95
N GLY A 24 8.23 -19.36 31.18
CA GLY A 24 9.49 -18.68 31.55
C GLY A 24 9.37 -17.59 32.62
N CYS A 25 9.70 -17.94 33.87
CA CYS A 25 9.74 -17.06 35.05
C CYS A 25 11.10 -16.37 35.27
N SER A 26 11.05 -15.25 36.01
CA SER A 26 12.10 -14.68 36.90
C SER A 26 13.28 -13.97 36.21
N THR A 27 13.77 -12.81 36.65
CA THR A 27 14.16 -12.41 38.03
C THR A 27 14.15 -10.89 38.26
N SER A 28 13.88 -10.52 39.51
CA SER A 28 14.02 -9.19 40.13
C SER A 28 15.47 -8.70 40.21
N GLY A 29 15.65 -7.37 40.16
CA GLY A 29 16.90 -6.71 40.53
C GLY A 29 16.74 -5.20 40.61
N SER A 30 16.49 -4.67 41.81
CA SER A 30 16.71 -3.26 42.16
C SER A 30 18.16 -3.05 42.60
N PRO A 31 18.72 -1.87 42.36
CA PRO A 31 19.33 -1.16 43.48
C PRO A 31 18.97 0.34 43.54
N ASP A 32 18.52 0.75 44.74
CA ASP A 32 18.77 2.05 45.40
C ASP A 32 20.30 2.29 45.47
N VAL A 33 20.94 3.47 45.50
CA VAL A 33 20.63 4.89 45.77
C VAL A 33 21.89 5.67 45.39
N ALA A 34 21.77 6.93 44.94
CA ALA A 34 22.67 8.01 45.39
C ALA A 34 22.13 9.39 44.97
N SER A 35 21.69 10.12 45.99
CA SER A 35 21.34 11.54 45.99
C SER A 35 22.61 12.40 46.04
N THR A 36 22.71 13.43 45.19
CA THR A 36 23.36 14.70 45.56
C THR A 36 22.78 15.82 44.70
N GLY A 37 22.21 16.84 45.35
CA GLY A 37 21.45 17.89 44.70
C GLY A 37 22.25 19.06 44.16
N ALA A 38 21.56 19.94 43.44
CA ALA A 38 21.86 21.37 43.35
C ALA A 38 20.63 22.14 42.80
N THR A 39 20.10 23.00 43.67
CA THR A 39 19.43 24.32 43.47
C THR A 39 18.31 24.56 42.44
N PRO A 40 17.24 25.30 42.84
CA PRO A 40 16.12 25.65 41.98
C PRO A 40 16.43 26.87 41.10
N ALA A 41 16.26 26.73 39.79
CA ALA A 41 16.17 27.85 38.87
C ALA A 41 14.69 28.12 38.55
N THR A 42 14.28 29.35 38.88
CA THR A 42 13.01 30.01 38.62
C THR A 42 12.37 29.67 37.26
N ILE A 43 11.13 29.21 37.31
CA ILE A 43 10.23 29.10 36.15
C ILE A 43 9.76 30.52 35.77
N ALA A 44 10.14 30.99 34.59
CA ALA A 44 9.47 32.09 33.92
C ALA A 44 8.41 31.52 32.97
N PRO A 45 7.15 32.00 33.01
CA PRO A 45 6.15 31.61 32.02
C PRO A 45 6.32 32.48 30.77
N SER A 46 6.90 31.93 29.72
CA SER A 46 6.78 32.51 28.38
C SER A 46 5.55 31.93 27.70
N SER A 47 4.43 32.62 27.89
CA SER A 47 3.35 32.65 26.90
C SER A 47 3.90 33.24 25.62
N ASP A 48 4.08 32.40 24.61
CA ASP A 48 3.86 32.79 23.22
C ASP A 48 3.31 31.56 22.50
N ALA A 49 1.98 31.47 22.49
CA ALA A 49 1.27 30.60 21.57
C ALA A 49 1.49 31.17 20.17
N ALA A 50 2.55 30.70 19.51
CA ALA A 50 2.68 30.88 18.08
C ALA A 50 1.44 30.27 17.42
N PRO A 51 0.73 30.99 16.53
CA PRO A 51 -0.39 30.42 15.81
C PRO A 51 0.11 29.20 15.03
N ALA A 52 -0.51 28.05 15.27
CA ALA A 52 -0.30 26.86 14.47
C ALA A 52 -0.46 27.25 12.99
N ALA A 53 0.62 27.10 12.23
CA ALA A 53 0.55 27.27 10.79
C ALA A 53 -0.55 26.35 10.25
N PRO A 54 -1.39 26.83 9.31
CA PRO A 54 -2.39 25.99 8.68
C PRO A 54 -1.72 24.73 8.11
N PRO A 55 -2.42 23.57 8.08
CA PRO A 55 -1.89 22.38 7.45
C PRO A 55 -1.40 22.75 6.05
N GLY A 56 -0.10 22.57 5.83
CA GLY A 56 0.57 22.99 4.62
C GLY A 56 -0.17 22.46 3.42
N ALA A 57 -0.44 23.35 2.46
CA ALA A 57 -0.93 23.00 1.15
C ALA A 57 -0.20 21.73 0.68
N ALA A 58 -0.97 20.70 0.33
CA ALA A 58 -0.46 19.47 -0.24
C ALA A 58 0.62 19.83 -1.26
N ALA A 59 1.84 19.31 -1.05
CA ALA A 59 2.93 19.51 -1.99
C ALA A 59 2.38 19.20 -3.37
N THR A 60 2.39 20.18 -4.27
CA THR A 60 1.86 20.01 -5.61
C THR A 60 2.79 19.03 -6.32
N VAL A 61 2.45 17.74 -6.28
CA VAL A 61 3.16 16.69 -6.99
C VAL A 61 3.09 17.08 -8.46
N ALA A 62 4.25 17.25 -9.08
CA ALA A 62 4.30 17.52 -10.51
C ALA A 62 3.64 16.33 -11.24
N PRO A 63 2.75 16.57 -12.21
CA PRO A 63 2.07 15.49 -12.91
C PRO A 63 3.11 14.57 -13.55
N SER A 64 2.95 13.26 -13.38
CA SER A 64 3.88 12.30 -13.97
C SER A 64 3.73 12.32 -15.49
N THR A 65 4.82 12.04 -16.22
CA THR A 65 4.75 11.83 -17.67
C THR A 65 4.02 10.52 -18.03
N CYS A 66 3.77 9.68 -17.03
CA CYS A 66 3.07 8.40 -17.15
C CYS A 66 1.57 8.56 -17.28
N ASN A 67 0.99 9.67 -16.85
CA ASN A 67 -0.44 9.90 -16.88
C ASN A 67 -0.77 11.10 -17.77
N ALA A 68 -1.79 10.94 -18.61
CA ALA A 68 -2.37 12.08 -19.30
C ALA A 68 -3.04 13.01 -18.25
N PRO A 69 -3.11 14.33 -18.52
CA PRO A 69 -3.90 15.23 -17.70
C PRO A 69 -5.35 14.74 -17.58
N PRO A 70 -6.00 14.91 -16.42
CA PRO A 70 -7.39 14.55 -16.25
C PRO A 70 -8.28 15.23 -17.30
N PRO A 71 -9.32 14.55 -17.81
CA PRO A 71 -10.24 15.17 -18.75
C PRO A 71 -10.97 16.37 -18.11
N PRO A 72 -11.39 17.37 -18.89
CA PRO A 72 -12.24 18.45 -18.37
C PRO A 72 -13.49 17.89 -17.68
N GLY A 73 -13.73 18.32 -16.45
CA GLY A 73 -14.88 17.85 -15.65
C GLY A 73 -14.65 16.50 -14.95
N ALA A 74 -13.41 16.01 -14.84
CA ALA A 74 -13.08 14.85 -14.01
C ALA A 74 -13.61 15.02 -12.57
N SER A 75 -14.10 13.93 -11.98
CA SER A 75 -14.58 13.93 -10.60
C SER A 75 -13.45 14.15 -9.59
N GLU A 76 -13.79 14.58 -8.38
CA GLU A 76 -12.80 14.72 -7.29
C GLU A 76 -12.08 13.40 -7.00
N ALA A 77 -12.80 12.27 -7.04
CA ALA A 77 -12.21 10.94 -6.89
C ALA A 77 -11.22 10.60 -8.01
N ALA A 78 -11.50 10.98 -9.26
CA ALA A 78 -10.58 10.77 -10.39
C ALA A 78 -9.30 11.61 -10.24
N LEU A 79 -9.44 12.87 -9.79
CA LEU A 79 -8.30 13.75 -9.50
C LEU A 79 -7.44 13.22 -8.35
N ALA A 80 -8.08 12.79 -7.26
CA ALA A 80 -7.38 12.23 -6.10
C ALA A 80 -6.68 10.91 -6.44
N TYR A 81 -7.32 10.05 -7.24
CA TYR A 81 -6.72 8.82 -7.73
C TYR A 81 -5.48 9.10 -8.58
N LEU A 82 -5.56 10.05 -9.54
CA LEU A 82 -4.41 10.43 -10.36
C LEU A 82 -3.28 11.02 -9.53
N ALA A 83 -3.58 11.85 -8.54
CA ALA A 83 -2.58 12.39 -7.62
C ALA A 83 -1.88 11.28 -6.81
N ALA A 84 -2.63 10.26 -6.35
CA ALA A 84 -2.06 9.11 -5.66
C ALA A 84 -1.15 8.28 -6.58
N VAL A 85 -1.56 8.05 -7.83
CA VAL A 85 -0.73 7.36 -8.84
C VAL A 85 0.54 8.15 -9.14
N ASP A 86 0.44 9.47 -9.34
CA ASP A 86 1.59 10.33 -9.62
C ASP A 86 2.58 10.36 -8.45
N ALA A 87 2.09 10.35 -7.22
CA ALA A 87 2.93 10.28 -6.02
C ALA A 87 3.68 8.94 -5.88
N ALA A 88 3.07 7.83 -6.30
CA ALA A 88 3.66 6.49 -6.23
C ALA A 88 4.62 6.18 -7.40
N THR A 89 4.38 6.81 -8.57
CA THR A 89 5.12 6.56 -9.82
C THR A 89 6.64 6.61 -9.68
N PRO A 90 7.26 7.57 -8.96
CA PRO A 90 8.72 7.60 -8.81
C PRO A 90 9.30 6.32 -8.17
N ALA A 91 8.61 5.74 -7.18
CA ALA A 91 9.07 4.54 -6.50
C ALA A 91 8.96 3.30 -7.42
N TRP A 92 7.84 3.15 -8.12
CA TRP A 92 7.65 2.08 -9.11
C TRP A 92 8.65 2.19 -10.26
N GLN A 93 8.91 3.40 -10.75
CA GLN A 93 9.88 3.64 -11.80
C GLN A 93 11.31 3.31 -11.34
N ALA A 94 11.68 3.68 -10.11
CA ALA A 94 12.98 3.35 -9.55
C ALA A 94 13.19 1.84 -9.47
N LEU A 95 12.22 1.09 -8.94
CA LEU A 95 12.28 -0.37 -8.89
C LEU A 95 12.35 -1.00 -10.29
N SER A 96 11.50 -0.56 -11.21
CA SER A 96 11.51 -1.04 -12.60
C SER A 96 12.87 -0.81 -13.27
N THR A 97 13.52 0.31 -12.96
CA THR A 97 14.87 0.64 -13.45
C THR A 97 15.92 -0.29 -12.86
N THR A 98 15.87 -0.55 -11.54
CA THR A 98 16.73 -1.54 -10.86
C THR A 98 16.64 -2.91 -11.50
N LEU A 99 15.42 -3.44 -11.68
CA LEU A 99 15.18 -4.75 -12.31
C LEU A 99 15.73 -4.79 -13.74
N THR A 100 15.57 -3.71 -14.50
CA THR A 100 16.10 -3.61 -15.87
C THR A 100 17.64 -3.68 -15.87
N HIS A 101 18.31 -2.95 -14.97
CA HIS A 101 19.77 -3.00 -14.84
C HIS A 101 20.29 -4.36 -14.38
N GLN A 102 19.48 -5.11 -13.63
CA GLN A 102 19.78 -6.46 -13.16
C GLN A 102 19.38 -7.54 -14.18
N GLY A 103 19.02 -7.18 -15.41
CA GLY A 103 18.68 -8.14 -16.47
C GLY A 103 17.34 -8.84 -16.24
N GLN A 104 16.37 -8.16 -15.61
CA GLN A 104 15.06 -8.68 -15.22
C GLN A 104 15.09 -9.78 -14.15
N VAL A 105 16.20 -9.89 -13.42
CA VAL A 105 16.31 -10.79 -12.27
C VAL A 105 15.78 -10.07 -11.02
N THR A 106 14.75 -10.64 -10.39
CA THR A 106 14.22 -10.15 -9.11
C THR A 106 15.06 -10.70 -7.97
N HIS A 107 15.62 -9.83 -7.14
CA HIS A 107 16.34 -10.18 -5.92
C HIS A 107 15.43 -10.07 -4.70
N ARG A 108 15.87 -10.65 -3.58
CA ARG A 108 15.11 -10.68 -2.33
C ARG A 108 14.72 -9.26 -1.87
N ASP A 109 15.65 -8.31 -1.89
CA ASP A 109 15.40 -6.93 -1.44
C ASP A 109 14.46 -6.15 -2.37
N ASP A 110 14.33 -6.56 -3.64
CA ASP A 110 13.39 -5.96 -4.58
C ASP A 110 11.93 -6.25 -4.17
N LEU A 111 11.68 -7.37 -3.49
CA LEU A 111 10.36 -7.76 -3.00
C LEU A 111 9.86 -6.77 -1.93
N LEU A 112 10.68 -6.50 -0.92
CA LEU A 112 10.37 -5.49 0.09
C LEU A 112 10.32 -4.08 -0.50
N THR A 113 11.16 -3.79 -1.49
CA THR A 113 11.14 -2.50 -2.19
C THR A 113 9.79 -2.28 -2.89
N GLN A 114 9.21 -3.31 -3.51
CA GLN A 114 7.86 -3.24 -4.09
C GLN A 114 6.80 -2.95 -3.02
N VAL A 115 6.78 -3.74 -1.94
CA VAL A 115 5.80 -3.57 -0.85
C VAL A 115 5.87 -2.15 -0.25
N ASN A 116 7.09 -1.64 -0.07
CA ASN A 116 7.30 -0.28 0.43
C ASN A 116 6.90 0.81 -0.58
N ALA A 117 7.02 0.54 -1.88
CA ALA A 117 6.56 1.44 -2.93
C ALA A 117 5.01 1.50 -2.98
N ASP A 118 4.33 0.39 -2.67
CA ASP A 118 2.88 0.28 -2.72
C ASP A 118 2.17 0.84 -1.47
N ALA A 119 2.83 0.81 -0.31
CA ALA A 119 2.21 1.21 0.96
C ALA A 119 1.64 2.65 0.98
N PRO A 120 2.34 3.70 0.47
CA PRO A 120 1.75 5.04 0.40
C PRO A 120 0.56 5.11 -0.56
N PHE A 121 0.62 4.39 -1.67
CA PHE A 121 -0.48 4.34 -2.65
C PHE A 121 -1.72 3.66 -2.06
N LEU A 122 -1.54 2.53 -1.37
CA LEU A 122 -2.62 1.85 -0.66
C LEU A 122 -3.28 2.73 0.41
N THR A 123 -2.47 3.51 1.13
CA THR A 123 -2.99 4.47 2.12
C THR A 123 -3.83 5.52 1.44
N ALA A 124 -3.30 6.18 0.40
CA ALA A 124 -4.02 7.20 -0.35
C ALA A 124 -5.31 6.66 -1.00
N LEU A 125 -5.28 5.45 -1.59
CA LEU A 125 -6.46 4.82 -2.19
C LEU A 125 -7.62 4.66 -1.19
N ARG A 126 -7.32 4.29 0.06
CA ARG A 126 -8.34 4.09 1.10
C ARG A 126 -8.93 5.39 1.64
N GLU A 127 -8.24 6.50 1.45
CA GLU A 127 -8.69 7.83 1.88
C GLU A 127 -9.58 8.53 0.84
N ILE A 128 -9.60 8.04 -0.40
CA ILE A 128 -10.44 8.59 -1.46
C ILE A 128 -11.90 8.18 -1.23
N ASP A 129 -12.79 9.16 -1.15
CA ASP A 129 -14.23 8.94 -1.17
C ASP A 129 -14.69 8.66 -2.61
N PHE A 130 -14.72 7.38 -2.98
CA PHE A 130 -15.13 6.97 -4.31
C PHE A 130 -16.65 7.03 -4.47
N PRO A 131 -17.16 7.49 -5.62
CA PRO A 131 -18.59 7.42 -5.89
C PRO A 131 -19.07 5.96 -5.91
N PRO A 132 -20.36 5.69 -5.62
CA PRO A 132 -20.88 4.34 -5.42
C PRO A 132 -20.66 3.36 -6.58
N ASP A 133 -20.55 3.87 -7.81
CA ASP A 133 -20.26 3.10 -9.02
C ASP A 133 -18.77 2.71 -9.15
N ALA A 134 -17.86 3.53 -8.63
CA ALA A 134 -16.41 3.28 -8.64
C ALA A 134 -15.91 2.52 -7.40
N ALA A 135 -16.55 2.67 -6.24
CA ALA A 135 -16.10 2.09 -4.97
C ALA A 135 -15.82 0.57 -5.04
N PRO A 136 -16.66 -0.29 -5.67
CA PRO A 136 -16.38 -1.71 -5.78
C PRO A 136 -15.14 -2.05 -6.63
N TYR A 137 -14.69 -1.13 -7.49
CA TYR A 137 -13.48 -1.28 -8.31
C TYR A 137 -12.24 -0.81 -7.54
N ALA A 138 -12.38 0.24 -6.73
CA ALA A 138 -11.35 0.67 -5.80
C ALA A 138 -11.04 -0.42 -4.76
N ASP A 139 -12.07 -1.01 -4.15
CA ASP A 139 -11.90 -2.13 -3.22
C ASP A 139 -11.18 -3.32 -3.86
N LYS A 140 -11.50 -3.64 -5.12
CA LYS A 140 -10.80 -4.71 -5.87
C LYS A 140 -9.34 -4.38 -6.11
N LEU A 141 -9.01 -3.13 -6.44
CA LEU A 141 -7.62 -2.70 -6.59
C LEU A 141 -6.87 -2.80 -5.26
N VAL A 142 -7.45 -2.30 -4.17
CA VAL A 142 -6.86 -2.41 -2.82
C VAL A 142 -6.58 -3.88 -2.46
N LEU A 143 -7.57 -4.77 -2.65
CA LEU A 143 -7.39 -6.20 -2.38
C LEU A 143 -6.34 -6.85 -3.29
N ALA A 144 -6.27 -6.46 -4.57
CA ALA A 144 -5.29 -7.01 -5.50
C ALA A 144 -3.85 -6.61 -5.14
N ILE A 145 -3.64 -5.35 -4.74
CA ILE A 145 -2.33 -4.88 -4.27
C ILE A 145 -1.95 -5.60 -2.98
N GLN A 146 -2.86 -5.65 -1.99
CA GLN A 146 -2.59 -6.36 -0.73
C GLN A 146 -2.26 -7.84 -0.92
N ALA A 147 -3.02 -8.54 -1.77
CA ALA A 147 -2.75 -9.96 -2.03
C ALA A 147 -1.37 -10.19 -2.66
N TYR A 148 -0.92 -9.24 -3.50
CA TYR A 148 0.42 -9.30 -4.06
C TYR A 148 1.48 -8.95 -3.01
N ASP A 149 1.30 -7.89 -2.22
CA ASP A 149 2.21 -7.51 -1.13
C ASP A 149 2.38 -8.63 -0.08
N ASP A 150 1.30 -9.34 0.26
CA ASP A 150 1.33 -10.49 1.16
C ASP A 150 2.13 -11.65 0.55
N PHE A 151 1.96 -11.90 -0.75
CA PHE A 151 2.75 -12.88 -1.49
C PHE A 151 4.24 -12.51 -1.52
N LEU A 152 4.57 -11.23 -1.76
CA LEU A 152 5.94 -10.75 -1.79
C LEU A 152 6.60 -10.78 -0.41
N THR A 153 5.86 -10.47 0.65
CA THR A 153 6.33 -10.56 2.03
C THR A 153 6.62 -12.02 2.39
N THR A 154 5.71 -12.94 2.05
CA THR A 154 5.93 -14.38 2.23
C THR A 154 7.16 -14.86 1.46
N ALA A 155 7.31 -14.40 0.22
CA ALA A 155 8.47 -14.70 -0.63
C ALA A 155 9.78 -14.10 -0.08
N TYR A 156 9.71 -12.93 0.55
CA TYR A 156 10.84 -12.31 1.23
C TYR A 156 11.26 -13.12 2.44
N ASP A 157 10.34 -13.65 3.24
CA ASP A 157 10.67 -14.39 4.47
C ASP A 157 11.03 -15.86 4.22
N THR A 158 10.69 -16.41 3.06
CA THR A 158 10.85 -17.84 2.74
C THR A 158 11.76 -18.05 1.54
N GLU A 159 12.97 -18.56 1.78
CA GLU A 159 13.94 -18.84 0.72
C GLU A 159 13.36 -19.78 -0.36
N GLY A 160 13.55 -19.42 -1.63
CA GLY A 160 13.08 -20.21 -2.78
C GLY A 160 11.58 -20.11 -3.07
N TYR A 161 10.78 -19.44 -2.24
CA TYR A 161 9.33 -19.40 -2.38
C TYR A 161 8.89 -18.78 -3.71
N LEU A 162 9.43 -17.62 -4.09
CA LEU A 162 9.12 -16.96 -5.36
C LEU A 162 9.40 -17.87 -6.58
N ALA A 163 10.57 -18.52 -6.58
CA ALA A 163 10.98 -19.42 -7.67
C ALA A 163 10.10 -20.67 -7.78
N SER A 164 9.49 -21.11 -6.67
CA SER A 164 8.54 -22.22 -6.66
C SER A 164 7.09 -21.83 -7.00
N HIS A 165 6.77 -20.54 -7.08
CA HIS A 165 5.42 -20.02 -7.37
C HIS A 165 5.39 -18.96 -8.51
N PRO A 166 6.02 -19.21 -9.68
CA PRO A 166 6.08 -18.22 -10.76
C PRO A 166 4.71 -17.89 -11.37
N ASP A 167 3.78 -18.86 -11.36
CA ASP A 167 2.42 -18.67 -11.85
C ASP A 167 1.61 -17.75 -10.93
N ASP A 168 1.81 -17.85 -9.61
CA ASP A 168 1.14 -16.97 -8.65
C ASP A 168 1.70 -15.55 -8.70
N ASP A 169 3.02 -15.40 -8.83
CA ASP A 169 3.66 -14.09 -9.03
C ASP A 169 3.07 -13.37 -10.25
N SER A 170 3.07 -14.06 -11.40
CA SER A 170 2.53 -13.53 -12.66
C SER A 170 1.04 -13.21 -12.55
N ARG A 171 0.24 -14.12 -12.00
CA ARG A 171 -1.22 -13.98 -11.87
C ARG A 171 -1.60 -12.83 -10.93
N LEU A 172 -0.93 -12.70 -9.78
CA LEU A 172 -1.23 -11.65 -8.80
C LEU A 172 -0.82 -10.27 -9.35
N ASN A 173 0.36 -10.16 -9.96
CA ASN A 173 0.81 -8.93 -10.62
C ASN A 173 -0.15 -8.50 -11.75
N GLU A 174 -0.57 -9.43 -12.60
CA GLU A 174 -1.55 -9.18 -13.66
C GLU A 174 -2.91 -8.76 -13.09
N THR A 175 -3.37 -9.42 -12.01
CA THR A 175 -4.64 -9.08 -11.33
C THR A 175 -4.61 -7.65 -10.79
N ARG A 176 -3.47 -7.22 -10.25
CA ARG A 176 -3.26 -5.84 -9.81
C ARG A 176 -3.35 -4.87 -10.98
N ALA A 177 -2.60 -5.10 -12.06
CA ALA A 177 -2.61 -4.26 -13.25
C ALA A 177 -4.01 -4.13 -13.86
N GLN A 178 -4.73 -5.25 -14.00
CA GLN A 178 -6.11 -5.27 -14.50
C GLN A 178 -7.08 -4.53 -13.59
N SER A 179 -6.93 -4.64 -12.26
CA SER A 179 -7.78 -3.93 -11.31
C SER A 179 -7.55 -2.42 -11.38
N SER A 180 -6.29 -1.98 -11.56
CA SER A 180 -5.95 -0.57 -11.78
C SER A 180 -6.56 -0.04 -13.07
N SER A 181 -6.43 -0.78 -14.17
CA SER A 181 -7.06 -0.42 -15.45
C SER A 181 -8.57 -0.25 -15.32
N ARG A 182 -9.26 -1.18 -14.66
CA ARG A 182 -10.72 -1.11 -14.50
C ARG A 182 -11.14 0.08 -13.64
N LEU A 183 -10.39 0.42 -12.59
CA LEU A 183 -10.67 1.61 -11.80
C LEU A 183 -10.50 2.89 -12.62
N ARG A 184 -9.46 2.97 -13.46
CA ARG A 184 -9.27 4.10 -14.39
C ARG A 184 -10.45 4.25 -15.34
N ASP A 185 -10.91 3.14 -15.93
CA ASP A 185 -12.03 3.14 -16.86
C ASP A 185 -13.31 3.70 -16.22
N VAL A 186 -13.67 3.25 -15.00
CA VAL A 186 -14.88 3.75 -14.31
C VAL A 186 -14.75 5.18 -13.82
N LEU A 187 -13.54 5.64 -13.52
CA LEU A 187 -13.25 7.04 -13.17
C LEU A 187 -13.17 7.96 -14.41
N GLY A 188 -13.24 7.39 -15.63
CA GLY A 188 -13.05 8.15 -16.86
C GLY A 188 -11.64 8.68 -17.06
N VAL A 189 -10.65 8.07 -16.39
CA VAL A 189 -9.24 8.44 -16.47
C VAL A 189 -8.58 7.67 -17.61
N GLN A 190 -7.76 8.35 -18.42
CA GLN A 190 -7.06 7.71 -19.53
C GLN A 190 -6.10 6.61 -19.03
N PRO A 191 -5.80 5.58 -19.86
CA PRO A 191 -4.77 4.59 -19.55
C PRO A 191 -3.39 5.23 -19.27
N SER A 192 -2.52 4.51 -18.55
CA SER A 192 -1.13 4.96 -18.37
C SER A 192 -0.35 4.81 -19.67
N ASN A 193 0.56 5.74 -19.93
CA ASN A 193 1.56 5.63 -20.99
C ASN A 193 2.85 4.92 -20.52
N CYS A 194 2.95 4.57 -19.23
CA CYS A 194 4.09 3.87 -18.67
C CYS A 194 3.82 2.37 -18.52
N THR A 195 4.89 1.59 -18.69
CA THR A 195 4.92 0.17 -18.36
C THR A 195 6.07 -0.05 -17.39
N PHE A 196 5.76 -0.59 -16.23
CA PHE A 196 6.75 -0.97 -15.23
C PHE A 196 6.85 -2.50 -15.18
N ASN A 197 8.03 -3.03 -14.88
CA ASN A 197 8.24 -4.48 -14.74
C ASN A 197 7.37 -5.04 -13.60
N ARG A 198 7.12 -4.24 -12.57
CA ARG A 198 6.22 -4.51 -11.45
C ARG A 198 5.46 -3.21 -11.11
N PRO A 199 4.31 -2.96 -11.77
CA PRO A 199 3.53 -1.74 -11.65
C PRO A 199 2.58 -1.78 -10.46
#